data_AF-A0A6S6SDY7-F1
#
_entry.id   AF-A0A6S6SDY7-F1
#
_cell.length_a   1.000
_cell.length_b   1.000
_cell.length_c   1.000
_cell.angle_alpha   90.00
_cell.angle_beta   90.00
_cell.angle_gamma   90.00
#
_symmetry.space_group_name_H-M   'P 1'
#
loop_
_entity.id
_entity.type
_entity.pdbx_description
1 polymer ?
#
loop_
_entity_poly.entity_id
_entity_poly.type
_entity_poly.pdbx_seq_one_letter_code
_entity_poly.pdbx_strand_id
1 'polypeptide(L)'
;MCDFNNLTDEEKLHFHTLLTTAANNYGGSNFFLQLIEALREASPHALTSRHQDFLFDLGDVRWGKTIFNDKIQLIKETRISRSTEKSFLPNSEEKKYKKILNLIRTLDPITFSVRPSLRDEGEGFDFKAFETDEAKNIRLNPLFEALFFCSIDTVKKILNHKT
;
A
#
# COMPACT_ATOMS: atom_id res chain seq x y z
N MET A 1 -0.63 -5.16 -7.88
CA MET A 1 -1.71 -4.20 -8.22
C MET A 1 -1.28 -3.08 -9.18
N CYS A 2 -0.06 -2.54 -9.09
CA CYS A 2 0.32 -1.29 -9.79
C CYS A 2 0.52 -1.36 -11.32
N ASP A 3 0.20 -2.48 -11.97
CA ASP A 3 0.26 -2.63 -13.43
C ASP A 3 -1.12 -3.02 -13.99
N PHE A 4 -1.97 -2.02 -14.15
CA PHE A 4 -3.39 -2.19 -14.50
C PHE A 4 -3.62 -3.02 -15.78
N ASN A 5 -2.73 -2.86 -16.77
CA ASN A 5 -2.90 -3.50 -18.08
C ASN A 5 -2.67 -5.02 -18.02
N ASN A 6 -1.90 -5.48 -17.04
CA ASN A 6 -1.57 -6.89 -16.83
C ASN A 6 -2.46 -7.58 -15.79
N LEU A 7 -3.46 -6.88 -15.25
CA LEU A 7 -4.45 -7.46 -14.36
C LEU A 7 -5.53 -8.20 -15.14
N THR A 8 -6.00 -9.32 -14.60
CA THR A 8 -7.24 -9.96 -15.07
C THR A 8 -8.45 -9.10 -14.72
N ASP A 9 -9.59 -9.33 -15.37
CA ASP A 9 -10.80 -8.56 -15.06
C ASP A 9 -11.33 -8.86 -13.64
N GLU A 10 -11.12 -10.09 -13.15
CA GLU A 10 -11.40 -10.44 -11.75
C GLU A 10 -10.53 -9.64 -10.78
N GLU A 11 -9.23 -9.50 -11.07
CA GLU A 11 -8.31 -8.70 -10.25
C GLU A 11 -8.67 -7.21 -10.29
N LYS A 12 -9.01 -6.67 -11.47
CA LYS A 12 -9.44 -5.27 -11.62
C LYS A 12 -10.71 -5.01 -10.80
N LEU A 13 -11.69 -5.90 -10.86
CA LEU A 13 -12.92 -5.79 -10.09
C LEU A 13 -12.67 -5.88 -8.59
N HIS A 14 -11.81 -6.82 -8.17
CA HIS A 14 -11.42 -6.98 -6.78
C HIS A 14 -10.76 -5.69 -6.24
N PHE A 15 -9.76 -5.16 -6.94
CA PHE A 15 -9.09 -3.94 -6.51
C PHE A 15 -9.99 -2.70 -6.62
N HIS A 16 -10.86 -2.63 -7.63
CA HIS A 16 -11.87 -1.57 -7.74
C HIS A 16 -12.75 -1.53 -6.49
N THR A 17 -13.28 -2.68 -6.08
CA THR A 17 -14.12 -2.78 -4.88
C THR A 17 -13.34 -2.38 -3.64
N LEU A 18 -12.14 -2.93 -3.45
CA LEU A 18 -11.28 -2.65 -2.31
C LEU A 18 -10.94 -1.15 -2.18
N LEU A 19 -10.48 -0.53 -3.28
CA LEU A 19 -10.10 0.89 -3.26
C LEU A 19 -11.31 1.80 -3.14
N THR A 20 -12.46 1.44 -3.71
CA THR A 20 -13.70 2.21 -3.58
C THR A 20 -14.22 2.17 -2.15
N THR A 21 -14.18 1.02 -1.48
CA THR A 21 -14.53 0.91 -0.05
C THR A 21 -13.60 1.77 0.81
N ALA A 22 -12.28 1.67 0.61
CA ALA A 22 -11.32 2.49 1.35
C ALA A 22 -11.52 3.99 1.09
N ALA A 23 -11.78 4.38 -0.16
CA ALA A 23 -12.05 5.76 -0.52
C ALA A 23 -13.31 6.29 0.15
N ASN A 24 -14.42 5.54 0.11
CA ASN A 24 -15.67 5.93 0.75
C ASN A 24 -15.52 6.07 2.27
N ASN A 25 -14.76 5.20 2.91
CA ASN A 25 -14.46 5.31 4.35
C ASN A 25 -13.56 6.50 4.71
N TYR A 26 -12.93 7.14 3.73
CA TYR A 26 -12.05 8.31 3.92
C TYR A 26 -12.69 9.65 3.50
N GLY A 27 -13.90 9.65 2.92
CA GLY A 27 -14.55 10.87 2.41
C GLY A 27 -14.89 10.83 0.92
N GLY A 28 -14.58 9.73 0.24
CA GLY A 28 -14.83 9.49 -1.18
C GLY A 28 -13.57 9.59 -2.05
N SER A 29 -13.70 9.20 -3.31
CA SER A 29 -12.56 9.03 -4.24
C SER A 29 -11.70 10.27 -4.42
N ASN A 30 -12.28 11.48 -4.41
CA ASN A 30 -11.52 12.71 -4.60
C ASN A 30 -10.59 13.02 -3.42
N PHE A 31 -11.07 12.84 -2.18
CA PHE A 31 -10.27 13.03 -0.97
C PHE A 31 -9.20 11.94 -0.84
N PHE A 32 -9.58 10.70 -1.15
CA PHE A 32 -8.65 9.57 -1.15
C PHE A 32 -7.52 9.73 -2.17
N LEU A 33 -7.84 10.22 -3.39
CA LEU A 33 -6.81 10.51 -4.39
C LEU A 33 -5.87 11.61 -3.89
N GLN A 34 -6.38 12.73 -3.36
CA GLN A 34 -5.55 13.80 -2.80
C GLN A 34 -4.62 13.32 -1.68
N LEU A 35 -5.08 12.42 -0.81
CA LEU A 35 -4.22 11.76 0.18
C LEU A 35 -3.06 11.02 -0.50
N ILE A 36 -3.37 10.22 -1.52
CA ILE A 36 -2.34 9.49 -2.28
C ILE A 36 -1.35 10.48 -2.91
N GLU A 37 -1.81 11.56 -3.53
CA GLU A 37 -0.92 12.56 -4.14
C GLU A 37 0.02 13.18 -3.09
N ALA A 38 -0.51 13.61 -1.96
CA ALA A 38 0.29 14.15 -0.85
C ALA A 38 1.34 13.14 -0.32
N LEU A 39 0.97 11.88 -0.14
CA LEU A 39 1.88 10.81 0.30
C LEU A 39 2.99 10.51 -0.72
N ARG A 40 2.73 10.71 -2.02
CA ARG A 40 3.67 10.45 -3.11
C ARG A 40 4.64 11.62 -3.31
N GLU A 41 4.18 12.85 -3.11
CA GLU A 41 4.99 14.07 -3.23
C GLU A 41 5.92 14.29 -2.02
N ALA A 42 5.63 13.64 -0.89
CA ALA A 42 6.44 13.69 0.31
C ALA A 42 7.92 13.31 0.06
N SER A 43 8.83 14.23 0.40
CA SER A 43 10.28 14.03 0.38
C SER A 43 10.89 14.46 1.72
N PRO A 44 11.56 13.56 2.47
CA PRO A 44 11.80 12.15 2.18
C PRO A 44 10.49 11.32 2.16
N HIS A 45 10.55 10.09 1.67
CA HIS A 45 9.37 9.22 1.50
C HIS A 45 8.53 9.16 2.79
N ALA A 46 7.20 9.34 2.69
CA ALA A 46 6.29 9.48 3.84
C ALA A 46 6.53 8.44 4.96
N LEU A 47 6.66 7.15 4.61
CA LEU A 47 6.95 6.05 5.55
C LEU A 47 8.21 6.23 6.42
N THR A 48 9.12 7.13 6.03
CA THR A 48 10.37 7.40 6.78
C THR A 48 10.21 8.51 7.83
N SER A 49 8.99 9.01 8.05
CA SER A 49 8.69 9.99 9.10
C SER A 49 9.18 9.51 10.47
N ARG A 50 9.85 10.43 11.19
CA ARG A 50 10.38 10.17 12.55
C ARG A 50 9.29 10.06 13.60
N HIS A 51 8.12 10.61 13.32
CA HIS A 51 6.96 10.62 14.22
C HIS A 51 6.00 9.46 13.92
N GLN A 52 6.37 8.59 12.97
CA GLN A 52 5.56 7.46 12.51
C GLN A 52 4.16 7.88 12.02
N ASP A 53 4.05 9.10 11.52
CA ASP A 53 2.84 9.66 10.97
C ASP A 53 3.12 10.49 9.70
N PHE A 54 2.06 10.74 8.98
CA PHE A 54 1.97 11.70 7.90
C PHE A 54 0.69 12.51 8.11
N LEU A 55 0.85 13.79 8.41
CA LEU A 55 -0.26 14.72 8.63
C LEU A 55 -0.48 15.56 7.37
N PHE A 56 -1.73 15.77 7.02
CA PHE A 56 -2.16 16.54 5.86
C PHE A 56 -3.51 17.20 6.17
N ASP A 57 -3.84 18.29 5.47
CA ASP A 57 -5.02 19.10 5.78
C ASP A 57 -6.33 18.29 5.81
N LEU A 58 -6.49 17.30 4.92
CA LEU A 58 -7.72 16.48 4.85
C LEU A 58 -7.61 15.14 5.59
N GLY A 59 -6.52 14.88 6.32
CA GLY A 59 -6.45 13.72 7.21
C GLY A 59 -5.03 13.30 7.58
N ASP A 60 -4.92 12.14 8.21
CA ASP A 60 -3.66 11.59 8.65
C ASP A 60 -3.50 10.10 8.37
N VAL A 61 -2.22 9.70 8.24
CA VAL A 61 -1.80 8.30 8.20
C VAL A 61 -0.82 8.05 9.32
N ARG A 62 -1.09 7.12 10.22
CA ARG A 62 -0.22 6.78 11.36
C ARG A 62 0.16 5.31 11.32
N TRP A 63 1.36 5.01 11.81
CA TRP A 63 1.85 3.66 11.96
C TRP A 63 2.67 3.50 13.25
N GLY A 64 2.81 2.27 13.75
CA GLY A 64 3.30 2.04 15.12
C GLY A 64 4.83 1.94 15.29
N LYS A 65 5.62 1.99 14.20
CA LYS A 65 7.09 1.76 14.27
C LYS A 65 7.86 2.55 13.22
N THR A 66 9.06 3.01 13.55
CA THR A 66 9.97 3.65 12.58
C THR A 66 10.30 2.71 11.43
N ILE A 67 10.15 3.19 10.20
CA ILE A 67 10.54 2.47 8.99
C ILE A 67 11.72 3.22 8.36
N PHE A 68 12.88 2.58 8.33
CA PHE A 68 14.09 3.16 7.77
C PHE A 68 14.09 3.11 6.24
N ASN A 69 14.78 4.06 5.61
CA ASN A 69 14.83 4.16 4.14
C ASN A 69 15.38 2.90 3.46
N ASP A 70 16.30 2.16 4.10
CA ASP A 70 16.81 0.88 3.58
C ASP A 70 15.70 -0.15 3.35
N LYS A 71 14.66 -0.15 4.19
CA LYS A 71 13.47 -0.99 4.03
C LYS A 71 12.65 -0.55 2.82
N ILE A 72 12.47 0.75 2.64
CA ILE A 72 11.74 1.32 1.49
C ILE A 72 12.45 0.97 0.18
N GLN A 73 13.77 1.13 0.12
CA GLN A 73 14.54 0.74 -1.06
C GLN A 73 14.43 -0.76 -1.33
N LEU A 74 14.50 -1.60 -0.29
CA LEU A 74 14.35 -3.04 -0.45
C LEU A 74 12.95 -3.43 -0.96
N ILE A 75 11.89 -2.75 -0.52
CA ILE A 75 10.53 -2.96 -1.07
C ILE A 75 10.52 -2.62 -2.57
N LYS A 76 11.01 -1.44 -2.95
CA LYS A 76 11.05 -1.00 -4.35
C LYS A 76 11.82 -1.98 -5.24
N GLU A 77 13.02 -2.38 -4.83
CA GLU A 77 13.83 -3.38 -5.54
C GLU A 77 13.09 -4.72 -5.67
N THR A 78 12.50 -5.20 -4.57
CA THR A 78 11.83 -6.51 -4.56
C THR A 78 10.62 -6.52 -5.47
N ARG A 79 9.80 -5.44 -5.45
CA ARG A 79 8.63 -5.27 -6.34
C ARG A 79 9.00 -5.35 -7.81
N ILE A 80 10.12 -4.76 -8.21
CA ILE A 80 10.59 -4.79 -9.60
C ILE A 80 11.14 -6.19 -9.93
N SER A 81 12.01 -6.74 -9.08
CA SER A 81 12.68 -8.02 -9.36
C SER A 81 11.75 -9.24 -9.32
N ARG A 82 10.58 -9.10 -8.69
CA ARG A 82 9.60 -10.18 -8.47
C ARG A 82 8.22 -9.82 -9.03
N SER A 83 8.14 -8.96 -10.04
CA SER A 83 6.87 -8.48 -10.60
C SER A 83 6.00 -9.59 -11.22
N THR A 84 6.63 -10.67 -11.70
CA THR A 84 5.96 -11.84 -12.29
C THR A 84 5.78 -13.00 -11.30
N GLU A 85 6.28 -12.85 -10.08
CA GLU A 85 6.29 -13.90 -9.07
C GLU A 85 5.02 -13.85 -8.22
N LYS A 86 4.49 -15.01 -7.84
CA LYS A 86 3.28 -15.09 -6.99
C LYS A 86 3.49 -14.64 -5.56
N SER A 87 4.72 -14.77 -5.06
CA SER A 87 5.12 -14.42 -3.68
C SER A 87 6.22 -13.36 -3.66
N PHE A 88 6.04 -12.39 -2.78
CA PHE A 88 7.02 -11.37 -2.43
C PHE A 88 8.23 -11.96 -1.70
N LEU A 89 8.00 -12.98 -0.85
CA LEU A 89 9.07 -13.75 -0.23
C LEU A 89 9.60 -14.78 -1.25
N PRO A 90 10.89 -14.75 -1.61
CA PRO A 90 11.50 -15.76 -2.49
C PRO A 90 11.60 -17.13 -1.82
N ASN A 91 12.06 -18.13 -2.57
CA ASN A 91 12.39 -19.45 -2.03
C ASN A 91 13.59 -19.37 -1.06
N SER A 92 13.65 -20.30 -0.10
CA SER A 92 14.67 -20.32 0.96
C SER A 92 16.12 -20.42 0.46
N GLU A 93 16.31 -20.97 -0.74
CA GLU A 93 17.62 -21.13 -1.40
C GLU A 93 18.10 -19.85 -2.11
N GLU A 94 17.20 -18.89 -2.36
CA GLU A 94 17.55 -17.67 -3.08
C GLU A 94 18.35 -16.69 -2.21
N LYS A 95 19.37 -16.05 -2.80
CA LYS A 95 20.31 -15.15 -2.11
C LYS A 95 19.64 -14.05 -1.27
N LYS A 96 18.49 -13.52 -1.70
CA LYS A 96 17.78 -12.43 -1.02
C LYS A 96 16.79 -12.90 0.05
N TYR A 97 16.59 -14.21 0.24
CA TYR A 97 15.59 -14.78 1.15
C TYR A 97 15.64 -14.20 2.56
N LYS A 98 16.78 -14.33 3.26
CA LYS A 98 16.91 -13.84 4.64
C LYS A 98 16.66 -12.33 4.75
N LYS A 99 17.11 -11.56 3.75
CA LYS A 99 16.94 -10.10 3.72
C LYS A 99 15.47 -9.72 3.60
N ILE A 100 14.73 -10.36 2.69
CA ILE A 100 13.29 -10.12 2.47
C ILE A 100 12.45 -10.68 3.64
N LEU A 101 12.79 -11.84 4.18
CA LEU A 101 12.12 -12.39 5.36
C LEU A 101 12.22 -11.45 6.57
N ASN A 102 13.39 -10.86 6.81
CA ASN A 102 13.56 -9.88 7.90
C ASN A 102 12.78 -8.59 7.65
N LEU A 103 12.67 -8.14 6.40
CA LEU A 103 11.80 -7.02 6.02
C LEU A 103 10.33 -7.33 6.37
N ILE A 104 9.84 -8.51 5.96
CA ILE A 104 8.47 -8.94 6.25
C ILE A 104 8.22 -8.97 7.76
N ARG A 105 9.09 -9.65 8.53
CA ARG A 105 8.99 -9.71 10.01
C ARG A 105 9.00 -8.34 10.69
N THR A 106 9.64 -7.36 10.06
CA THR A 106 9.70 -5.99 10.60
C THR A 106 8.37 -5.25 10.38
N LEU A 107 7.77 -5.38 9.19
CA LEU A 107 6.59 -4.60 8.80
C LEU A 107 5.25 -5.31 9.04
N ASP A 108 5.22 -6.64 9.04
CA ASP A 108 4.01 -7.43 9.30
C ASP A 108 3.25 -7.10 10.60
N PRO A 109 3.92 -6.78 11.73
CA PRO A 109 3.21 -6.37 12.94
C PRO A 109 2.74 -4.91 12.93
N ILE A 110 3.05 -4.13 11.88
CA ILE A 110 2.67 -2.71 11.80
C ILE A 110 1.29 -2.60 11.17
N THR A 111 0.36 -2.00 11.91
CA THR A 111 -0.90 -1.50 11.37
C THR A 111 -0.73 -0.05 10.94
N PHE A 112 -1.22 0.26 9.74
CA PHE A 112 -1.34 1.61 9.20
C PHE A 112 -2.78 2.05 9.35
N SER A 113 -2.99 3.19 10.02
CA SER A 113 -4.30 3.76 10.26
C SER A 113 -4.44 5.05 9.46
N VAL A 114 -5.43 5.08 8.58
CA VAL A 114 -5.77 6.23 7.75
C VAL A 114 -7.06 6.82 8.29
N ARG A 115 -7.07 8.12 8.61
CA ARG A 115 -8.23 8.80 9.21
C ARG A 115 -8.46 10.15 8.52
N PRO A 116 -9.71 10.47 8.13
CA PRO A 116 -10.02 11.81 7.62
C PRO A 116 -9.98 12.84 8.76
N SER A 117 -9.70 14.10 8.41
CA SER A 117 -9.69 15.21 9.39
C SER A 117 -11.08 15.47 9.98
N LEU A 118 -12.13 15.35 9.16
CA LEU A 118 -13.51 15.57 9.58
C LEU A 118 -14.22 14.23 9.76
N ARG A 119 -14.78 13.99 10.96
CA ARG A 119 -15.43 12.71 11.30
C ARG A 119 -16.68 12.41 10.45
N ASP A 120 -17.32 13.44 9.92
CA ASP A 120 -18.48 13.29 9.04
C ASP A 120 -18.10 12.75 7.64
N GLU A 121 -16.80 12.72 7.30
CA GLU A 121 -16.28 12.21 6.03
C GLU A 121 -16.02 10.69 6.08
N GLY A 122 -16.04 10.07 7.26
CA GLY A 122 -15.91 8.61 7.43
C GLY A 122 -15.04 8.21 8.63
N GLU A 123 -15.05 6.92 8.96
CA GLU A 123 -14.27 6.39 10.09
C GLU A 123 -12.79 6.13 9.73
N GLY A 124 -12.44 6.25 8.45
CA GLY A 124 -11.15 5.82 7.92
C GLY A 124 -11.05 4.29 7.82
N PHE A 125 -9.83 3.79 7.68
CA PHE A 125 -9.57 2.36 7.57
C PHE A 125 -8.17 1.99 8.08
N ASP A 126 -8.00 0.72 8.40
CA ASP A 126 -6.74 0.14 8.84
C ASP A 126 -6.28 -0.95 7.89
N PHE A 127 -4.97 -1.06 7.67
CA PHE A 127 -4.38 -2.09 6.84
C PHE A 127 -2.95 -2.45 7.29
N LYS A 128 -2.42 -3.55 6.76
CA LYS A 128 -1.04 -3.99 6.97
C LYS A 128 -0.21 -3.83 5.71
N ALA A 129 1.11 -3.89 5.83
CA ALA A 129 2.00 -3.87 4.65
C ALA A 129 1.90 -5.13 3.78
N PHE A 130 1.61 -6.28 4.41
CA PHE A 130 1.58 -7.59 3.76
C PHE A 130 0.26 -8.31 4.03
N GLU A 131 -0.10 -9.20 3.11
CA GLU A 131 -1.16 -10.17 3.24
C GLU A 131 -0.66 -11.55 2.81
N THR A 132 -1.36 -12.60 3.22
CA THR A 132 -1.03 -13.98 2.87
C THR A 132 -2.22 -14.61 2.18
N ASP A 133 -2.03 -15.15 0.98
CA ASP A 133 -3.09 -15.85 0.25
C ASP A 133 -3.29 -17.29 0.77
N GLU A 134 -4.34 -17.96 0.28
CA GLU A 134 -4.68 -19.34 0.69
C GLU A 134 -3.54 -20.34 0.43
N ALA A 135 -2.73 -20.08 -0.60
CA ALA A 135 -1.56 -20.87 -0.94
C ALA A 135 -0.30 -20.48 -0.12
N LYS A 136 -0.46 -19.65 0.91
CA LYS A 136 0.60 -19.14 1.79
C LYS A 136 1.64 -18.26 1.09
N ASN A 137 1.32 -17.71 -0.08
CA ASN A 137 2.18 -16.69 -0.69
C ASN A 137 1.99 -15.38 0.04
N ILE A 138 3.11 -14.74 0.37
CA ILE A 138 3.11 -13.41 1.00
C ILE A 138 3.07 -12.38 -0.13
N ARG A 139 2.09 -11.48 -0.11
CA ARG A 139 1.96 -10.39 -1.08
C ARG A 139 1.98 -9.06 -0.36
N LEU A 140 2.36 -7.99 -1.05
CA LEU A 140 2.11 -6.64 -0.54
C LEU A 140 0.60 -6.41 -0.56
N ASN A 141 0.08 -5.85 0.53
CA ASN A 141 -1.32 -5.49 0.59
C ASN A 141 -1.64 -4.44 -0.48
N PRO A 142 -2.73 -4.58 -1.26
CA PRO A 142 -3.04 -3.64 -2.34
C PRO A 142 -3.25 -2.20 -1.87
N LEU A 143 -3.79 -1.96 -0.66
CA LEU A 143 -3.92 -0.60 -0.09
C LEU A 143 -2.54 -0.01 0.22
N PHE A 144 -1.63 -0.82 0.75
CA PHE A 144 -0.25 -0.41 0.98
C PHE A 144 0.45 -0.06 -0.34
N GLU A 145 0.26 -0.86 -1.39
CA GLU A 145 0.77 -0.53 -2.74
C GLU A 145 0.10 0.73 -3.35
N ALA A 146 -1.19 0.94 -3.11
CA ALA A 146 -1.93 2.09 -3.66
C ALA A 146 -1.42 3.40 -3.05
N LEU A 147 -1.35 3.45 -1.72
CA LEU A 147 -0.97 4.64 -0.94
C LEU A 147 0.51 4.94 -1.06
N PHE A 148 1.32 3.89 -1.10
CA PHE A 148 2.76 3.96 -1.22
C PHE A 148 3.16 3.24 -2.49
N PHE A 149 3.82 3.82 -3.49
CA PHE A 149 4.42 3.10 -4.64
C PHE A 149 3.64 3.00 -5.96
N CYS A 150 2.30 2.85 -6.00
CA CYS A 150 1.59 2.93 -7.29
C CYS A 150 1.62 4.35 -7.86
N SER A 151 1.54 4.46 -9.19
CA SER A 151 1.24 5.76 -9.81
C SER A 151 -0.22 6.13 -9.56
N ILE A 152 -0.46 7.43 -9.40
CA ILE A 152 -1.81 8.01 -9.32
C ILE A 152 -2.68 7.57 -10.49
N ASP A 153 -2.12 7.54 -11.70
CA ASP A 153 -2.87 7.15 -12.91
C ASP A 153 -3.36 5.71 -12.84
N THR A 154 -2.54 4.79 -12.30
CA THR A 154 -2.98 3.40 -12.09
C THR A 154 -4.10 3.33 -11.07
N VAL A 155 -3.99 4.05 -9.95
CA VAL A 155 -5.07 4.09 -8.94
C VAL A 155 -6.35 4.67 -9.53
N LYS A 156 -6.27 5.77 -10.29
CA LYS A 156 -7.41 6.38 -11.01
C LYS A 156 -8.05 5.39 -11.99
N LYS A 157 -7.26 4.60 -12.73
CA LYS A 157 -7.79 3.57 -13.64
C LYS A 157 -8.55 2.47 -12.89
N ILE A 158 -8.03 2.02 -11.74
CA ILE A 158 -8.70 1.01 -10.90
C ILE A 158 -10.01 1.55 -10.31
N LEU A 159 -9.99 2.76 -9.73
CA LEU A 159 -11.19 3.39 -9.17
C LEU A 159 -12.29 3.64 -10.20
N ASN A 160 -11.92 3.90 -11.46
CA ASN A 160 -12.87 4.13 -12.55
C ASN A 160 -13.21 2.86 -13.34
N HIS A 161 -12.69 1.70 -12.95
CA HIS A 161 -13.04 0.44 -13.60
C HIS A 161 -14.52 0.14 -13.33
N LYS A 162 -15.34 0.22 -14.36
CA LYS A 162 -16.78 -0.09 -14.26
C LYS A 162 -16.96 -1.61 -14.28
N THR A 163 -17.83 -2.09 -13.40
CA THR A 163 -18.46 -3.42 -13.48
C THR A 163 -19.23 -3.60 -14.78
#